data_AF-A0A1Q8QE64-F1
#
_entry.id   AF-A0A1Q8QE64-F1
#
_cell.length_a   1.000
_cell.length_b   1.000
_cell.length_c   1.000
_cell.angle_alpha   90.00
_cell.angle_beta   90.00
_cell.angle_gamma   90.00
#
_symmetry.space_group_name_H-M   'P 1'
#
loop_
_entity.id
_entity.type
_entity.pdbx_description
1 polymer ?
#
loop_
_entity_poly.entity_id
_entity_poly.type
_entity_poly.pdbx_seq_one_letter_code
_entity_poly.pdbx_strand_id
1 'polypeptide(L)'
;MHGTNETREALLASIIEKELAMFLATQNEEEPASGRQNPDAFRLLRWMAHAVHTDAVLASYLEDLSQAEAAGRNFIAEKYGRLSGEIPSGADSPHIALIADAEAEWLEEAAAHYPVAIKSTGGVLFRRYVACELEGLSGRTLALYAEEVQAAREAGRNMVEERHELLCRRMGYASLAAREAALDKA
;
A
#
# COMPACT_ATOMS: atom_id res chain seq x y z
N MET A 1 -0.94 6.20 -29.43
CA MET A 1 -0.07 5.53 -28.44
C MET A 1 -0.83 5.37 -27.12
N HIS A 2 -1.77 4.43 -27.04
CA HIS A 2 -2.62 4.22 -25.84
C HIS A 2 -2.29 2.92 -25.07
N GLY A 3 -1.34 2.10 -25.55
CA GLY A 3 -1.15 0.73 -25.05
C GLY A 3 -0.52 0.59 -23.65
N THR A 4 0.25 1.56 -23.16
CA THR A 4 0.95 1.42 -21.87
C THR A 4 0.02 1.68 -20.68
N ASN A 5 -0.90 2.64 -20.82
CA ASN A 5 -1.81 3.04 -19.74
C ASN A 5 -2.96 2.02 -19.54
N GLU A 6 -3.49 1.47 -20.64
CA GLU A 6 -4.48 0.37 -20.58
C GLU A 6 -3.90 -0.89 -19.92
N THR A 7 -2.61 -1.18 -20.16
CA THR A 7 -1.92 -2.32 -19.54
C THR A 7 -1.74 -2.13 -18.03
N ARG A 8 -1.42 -0.91 -17.59
CA ARG A 8 -1.20 -0.59 -16.17
C ARG A 8 -2.48 -0.60 -15.35
N GLU A 9 -3.56 0.02 -15.84
CA GLU A 9 -4.84 -0.01 -15.12
C GLU A 9 -5.40 -1.44 -15.03
N ALA A 10 -5.21 -2.27 -16.06
CA ALA A 10 -5.57 -3.69 -16.00
C ALA A 10 -4.75 -4.47 -14.96
N LEU A 11 -3.45 -4.17 -14.85
CA LEU A 11 -2.56 -4.76 -13.84
C LEU A 11 -3.00 -4.36 -12.42
N LEU A 12 -3.24 -3.07 -12.18
CA LEU A 12 -3.75 -2.56 -10.90
C LEU A 12 -5.10 -3.20 -10.55
N ALA A 13 -6.03 -3.28 -11.51
CA ALA A 13 -7.33 -3.91 -11.30
C ALA A 13 -7.18 -5.39 -10.90
N SER A 14 -6.28 -6.12 -11.56
CA SER A 14 -6.02 -7.54 -11.26
C SER A 14 -5.48 -7.75 -9.85
N ILE A 15 -4.55 -6.88 -9.41
CA ILE A 15 -4.02 -6.90 -8.04
C ILE A 15 -5.15 -6.62 -7.05
N ILE A 16 -5.89 -5.53 -7.25
CA ILE A 16 -6.93 -5.07 -6.32
C ILE A 16 -8.06 -6.11 -6.19
N GLU A 17 -8.51 -6.73 -7.28
CA GLU A 17 -9.57 -7.75 -7.20
C GLU A 17 -9.11 -9.02 -6.48
N LYS A 18 -7.83 -9.43 -6.63
CA LYS A 18 -7.27 -10.54 -5.85
C LYS A 18 -7.17 -10.21 -4.37
N GLU A 19 -6.69 -9.01 -4.03
CA GLU A 19 -6.64 -8.55 -2.63
C GLU A 19 -8.04 -8.45 -2.03
N LEU A 20 -9.02 -7.97 -2.80
CA LEU A 20 -10.40 -7.88 -2.35
C LEU A 20 -11.00 -9.28 -2.13
N ALA A 21 -10.74 -10.24 -3.03
CA ALA A 21 -11.16 -11.62 -2.83
C ALA A 21 -10.55 -12.23 -1.56
N MET A 22 -9.25 -12.00 -1.33
CA MET A 22 -8.57 -12.41 -0.09
C MET A 22 -9.19 -11.73 1.14
N PHE A 23 -9.46 -10.43 1.07
CA PHE A 23 -10.06 -9.64 2.16
C PHE A 23 -11.51 -10.07 2.46
N LEU A 24 -12.30 -10.44 1.46
CA LEU A 24 -13.68 -10.92 1.66
C LEU A 24 -13.72 -12.36 2.19
N ALA A 25 -12.67 -13.14 1.97
CA ALA A 25 -12.54 -14.51 2.45
C ALA A 25 -12.04 -14.62 3.90
N THR A 26 -11.52 -13.54 4.49
CA THR A 26 -11.08 -13.56 5.89
C THR A 26 -12.27 -13.52 6.86
N GLN A 27 -12.12 -14.19 8.00
CA GLN A 27 -13.08 -14.12 9.12
C GLN A 27 -12.53 -13.33 10.31
N ASN A 28 -11.36 -12.70 10.16
CA ASN A 28 -10.66 -12.02 11.24
C ASN A 28 -11.50 -10.87 11.83
N GLU A 29 -11.67 -10.86 13.16
CA GLU A 29 -12.42 -9.85 13.91
C GLU A 29 -11.64 -8.53 14.07
N GLU A 30 -10.32 -8.56 13.89
CA GLU A 30 -9.44 -7.40 13.97
C GLU A 30 -9.44 -6.53 12.69
N GLU A 31 -10.07 -7.01 11.62
CA GLU A 31 -10.25 -6.23 10.41
C GLU A 31 -11.39 -5.22 10.57
N PRO A 32 -11.24 -3.97 10.07
CA PRO A 32 -12.33 -3.01 10.11
C PRO A 32 -13.55 -3.56 9.36
N ALA A 33 -14.62 -3.85 10.09
CA ALA A 33 -15.90 -4.27 9.51
C ALA A 33 -16.42 -3.30 8.44
N SER A 34 -16.01 -2.02 8.51
CA SER A 34 -16.29 -0.97 7.53
C SER A 34 -15.75 -1.28 6.13
N GLY A 35 -14.63 -2.00 6.01
CA GLY A 35 -14.08 -2.41 4.72
C GLY A 35 -14.94 -3.46 4.01
N ARG A 36 -15.52 -4.42 4.75
CA ARG A 36 -16.39 -5.47 4.17
C ARG A 36 -17.73 -4.92 3.71
N GLN A 37 -18.19 -3.84 4.33
CA GLN A 37 -19.44 -3.16 3.96
C GLN A 37 -19.27 -2.20 2.77
N ASN A 38 -18.03 -1.86 2.40
CA ASN A 38 -17.77 -0.94 1.28
C ASN A 38 -16.57 -1.40 0.42
N PRO A 39 -16.79 -2.38 -0.49
CA PRO A 39 -15.76 -2.85 -1.42
C PRO A 39 -15.17 -1.75 -2.30
N ASP A 40 -15.94 -0.71 -2.64
CA ASP A 40 -15.44 0.37 -3.49
C ASP A 40 -14.46 1.28 -2.75
N ALA A 41 -14.68 1.51 -1.45
CA ALA A 41 -13.69 2.17 -0.60
C ALA A 41 -12.40 1.33 -0.48
N PHE A 42 -12.52 0.00 -0.34
CA PHE A 42 -11.36 -0.89 -0.35
C PHE A 42 -10.58 -0.76 -1.66
N ARG A 43 -11.27 -0.85 -2.81
CA ARG A 43 -10.65 -0.68 -4.14
C ARG A 43 -9.92 0.64 -4.27
N LEU A 44 -10.53 1.74 -3.81
CA LEU A 44 -9.92 3.07 -3.91
C LEU A 44 -8.65 3.18 -3.06
N LEU A 45 -8.66 2.64 -1.83
CA LEU A 45 -7.50 2.67 -0.95
C LEU A 45 -6.36 1.75 -1.44
N ARG A 46 -6.69 0.55 -1.94
CA ARG A 46 -5.68 -0.33 -2.55
C ARG A 46 -5.15 0.25 -3.87
N TRP A 47 -6.00 0.90 -4.67
CA TRP A 47 -5.53 1.65 -5.83
C TRP A 47 -4.54 2.74 -5.43
N MET A 48 -4.85 3.54 -4.40
CA MET A 48 -3.91 4.54 -3.89
C MET A 48 -2.58 3.90 -3.48
N ALA A 49 -2.62 2.80 -2.71
CA ALA A 49 -1.40 2.10 -2.27
C ALA A 49 -0.53 1.64 -3.45
N HIS A 50 -1.14 1.14 -4.52
CA HIS A 50 -0.43 0.54 -5.65
C HIS A 50 -0.07 1.52 -6.78
N ALA A 51 -0.83 2.60 -6.96
CA ALA A 51 -0.70 3.48 -8.13
C ALA A 51 0.64 4.22 -8.22
N VAL A 52 1.40 4.29 -7.12
CA VAL A 52 2.74 4.93 -7.06
C VAL A 52 3.87 4.00 -7.52
N HIS A 53 3.66 2.68 -7.53
CA HIS A 53 4.70 1.70 -7.84
C HIS A 53 4.97 1.56 -9.35
N THR A 54 6.19 1.19 -9.70
CA THR A 54 6.59 0.82 -11.06
C THR A 54 5.88 -0.46 -11.53
N ASP A 55 5.75 -0.59 -12.85
CA ASP A 55 5.14 -1.80 -13.45
C ASP A 55 5.88 -3.09 -13.07
N ALA A 56 7.20 -3.00 -12.80
CA ALA A 56 8.01 -4.14 -12.38
C ALA A 56 7.62 -4.65 -10.98
N VAL A 57 7.44 -3.73 -10.02
CA VAL A 57 6.96 -4.07 -8.67
C VAL A 57 5.55 -4.64 -8.75
N LEU A 58 4.64 -3.98 -9.49
CA LEU A 58 3.26 -4.43 -9.64
C LEU A 58 3.15 -5.82 -10.28
N ALA A 59 3.93 -6.10 -11.33
CA ALA A 59 3.94 -7.41 -11.99
C ALA A 59 4.46 -8.51 -11.05
N SER A 60 5.51 -8.23 -10.29
CA SER A 60 6.04 -9.16 -9.28
C SER A 60 5.04 -9.39 -8.13
N TYR A 61 4.36 -8.33 -7.70
CA TYR A 61 3.33 -8.40 -6.66
C TYR A 61 2.12 -9.25 -7.11
N LEU A 62 1.66 -9.09 -8.36
CA LEU A 62 0.57 -9.90 -8.91
C LEU A 62 0.94 -11.38 -8.98
N GLU A 63 2.18 -11.68 -9.33
CA GLU A 63 2.70 -13.05 -9.33
C GLU A 63 2.71 -13.64 -7.90
N ASP A 64 3.17 -12.87 -6.91
CA ASP A 64 3.14 -13.28 -5.50
C ASP A 64 1.71 -13.59 -5.02
N LEU A 65 0.73 -12.74 -5.36
CA LEU A 65 -0.68 -12.98 -5.04
C LEU A 65 -1.21 -14.25 -5.72
N SER A 66 -0.83 -14.49 -6.97
CA SER A 66 -1.30 -15.64 -7.74
C SER A 66 -0.71 -16.95 -7.21
N GLN A 67 0.57 -16.93 -6.83
CA GLN A 67 1.22 -18.08 -6.18
C GLN A 67 0.66 -18.35 -4.79
N ALA A 68 0.38 -17.31 -4.01
CA ALA A 68 -0.24 -17.44 -2.71
C ALA A 68 -1.63 -18.07 -2.82
N GLU A 69 -2.47 -17.59 -3.73
CA GLU A 69 -3.79 -18.16 -4.01
C GLU A 69 -3.69 -19.64 -4.42
N ALA A 70 -2.77 -19.99 -5.33
CA ALA A 70 -2.54 -21.37 -5.75
C ALA A 70 -2.06 -22.28 -4.59
N ALA A 71 -1.36 -21.70 -3.61
CA ALA A 71 -0.90 -22.39 -2.41
C ALA A 71 -1.92 -22.37 -1.25
N GLY A 72 -3.11 -21.80 -1.44
CA GLY A 72 -4.13 -21.66 -0.39
C GLY A 72 -3.76 -20.65 0.71
N ARG A 73 -2.79 -19.77 0.45
CA ARG A 73 -2.38 -18.66 1.33
C ARG A 73 -3.25 -17.44 1.08
N ASN A 74 -3.42 -16.63 2.12
CA ASN A 74 -4.19 -15.38 2.06
C ASN A 74 -3.36 -14.25 2.70
N PHE A 75 -2.88 -13.32 1.88
CA PHE A 75 -1.98 -12.25 2.34
C PHE A 75 -2.60 -11.34 3.39
N ILE A 76 -3.90 -11.05 3.24
CA ILE A 76 -4.63 -10.22 4.20
C ILE A 76 -4.69 -10.95 5.55
N ALA A 77 -5.09 -12.22 5.56
CA ALA A 77 -5.15 -13.01 6.78
C ALA A 77 -3.77 -13.14 7.45
N GLU A 78 -2.72 -13.39 6.66
CA GLU A 78 -1.36 -13.51 7.17
C GLU A 78 -0.84 -12.20 7.76
N LYS A 79 -1.11 -11.06 7.10
CA LYS A 79 -0.75 -9.73 7.59
C LYS A 79 -1.36 -9.48 8.96
N TYR A 80 -2.66 -9.70 9.11
CA TYR A 80 -3.33 -9.46 10.39
C TYR A 80 -2.92 -10.48 11.46
N GLY A 81 -2.70 -11.75 11.10
CA GLY A 81 -2.14 -12.73 12.03
C GLY A 81 -0.75 -12.35 12.55
N ARG A 82 0.09 -11.69 11.75
CA ARG A 82 1.38 -11.13 12.21
C ARG A 82 1.20 -9.90 13.10
N LEU A 83 0.20 -9.07 12.79
CA LEU A 83 -0.10 -7.87 13.56
C LEU A 83 -0.67 -8.20 14.95
N SER A 84 -1.53 -9.23 15.04
CA SER A 84 -2.07 -9.78 16.28
C SER A 84 -1.02 -10.60 17.06
N GLY A 85 -0.02 -11.14 16.36
CA GLY A 85 1.03 -11.99 16.93
C GLY A 85 0.71 -13.49 16.91
N GLU A 86 -0.39 -13.90 16.27
CA GLU A 86 -0.77 -15.29 16.03
C GLU A 86 0.15 -15.99 15.02
N ILE A 87 0.65 -15.24 14.05
CA ILE A 87 1.66 -15.68 13.10
C ILE A 87 2.98 -15.04 13.51
N PRO A 88 4.05 -15.83 13.75
CA PRO A 88 5.35 -15.27 14.01
C PRO A 88 5.80 -14.35 12.87
N SER A 89 6.22 -13.14 13.22
CA SER A 89 6.92 -12.27 12.28
C SER A 89 8.23 -12.96 11.85
N GLY A 90 8.41 -13.09 10.55
CA GLY A 90 9.52 -13.77 9.91
C GLY A 90 10.74 -12.84 9.76
N ALA A 91 11.90 -13.43 10.03
CA ALA A 91 13.29 -13.01 9.74
C ALA A 91 13.60 -11.53 9.41
N ASP A 92 14.68 -11.05 10.03
CA ASP A 92 15.32 -9.74 9.84
C ASP A 92 15.71 -9.50 8.36
N SER A 93 14.77 -8.98 7.57
CA SER A 93 14.96 -8.70 6.15
C SER A 93 15.38 -7.24 5.97
N PRO A 94 16.59 -6.96 5.43
CA PRO A 94 17.04 -5.59 5.24
C PRO A 94 16.17 -4.83 4.24
N HIS A 95 15.56 -5.52 3.26
CA HIS A 95 14.61 -4.91 2.33
C HIS A 95 13.33 -4.48 3.04
N ILE A 96 12.78 -5.33 3.94
CA ILE A 96 11.57 -4.98 4.71
C ILE A 96 11.86 -3.79 5.63
N ALA A 97 12.99 -3.81 6.33
CA ALA A 97 13.40 -2.71 7.18
C ALA A 97 13.52 -1.40 6.38
N LEU A 98 14.24 -1.43 5.26
CA LEU A 98 14.43 -0.26 4.38
C LEU A 98 13.10 0.33 3.90
N ILE A 99 12.18 -0.51 3.40
CA ILE A 99 10.89 -0.06 2.86
C ILE A 99 10.01 0.48 4.00
N ALA A 100 9.90 -0.25 5.11
CA ALA A 100 9.04 0.14 6.23
C ALA A 100 9.52 1.40 6.94
N ASP A 101 10.84 1.59 7.07
CA ASP A 101 11.44 2.81 7.60
C ASP A 101 11.14 4.01 6.70
N ALA A 102 11.32 3.86 5.37
CA ALA A 102 11.02 4.92 4.41
C ALA A 102 9.55 5.33 4.42
N GLU A 103 8.63 4.35 4.39
CA GLU A 103 7.19 4.59 4.46
C GLU A 103 6.78 5.32 5.74
N ALA A 104 7.38 4.97 6.89
CA ALA A 104 7.10 5.65 8.16
C ALA A 104 7.63 7.09 8.20
N GLU A 105 8.87 7.30 7.76
CA GLU A 105 9.46 8.65 7.66
C GLU A 105 8.65 9.54 6.71
N TRP A 106 8.32 9.02 5.53
CA TRP A 106 7.55 9.74 4.52
C TRP A 106 6.12 10.05 4.97
N LEU A 107 5.49 9.18 5.75
CA LEU A 107 4.18 9.46 6.32
C LEU A 107 4.24 10.62 7.32
N GLU A 108 5.25 10.67 8.19
CA GLU A 108 5.41 11.77 9.15
C GLU A 108 5.69 13.10 8.42
N GLU A 109 6.55 13.08 7.41
CA GLU A 109 6.82 14.26 6.58
C GLU A 109 5.56 14.75 5.85
N ALA A 110 4.84 13.85 5.18
CA ALA A 110 3.63 14.18 4.45
C ALA A 110 2.52 14.68 5.39
N ALA A 111 2.41 14.12 6.59
CA ALA A 111 1.48 14.59 7.62
C ALA A 111 1.86 15.97 8.19
N ALA A 112 3.16 16.31 8.22
CA ALA A 112 3.60 17.65 8.60
C ALA A 112 3.28 18.69 7.51
N HIS A 113 3.37 18.31 6.23
CA HIS A 113 2.99 19.18 5.11
C HIS A 113 1.47 19.32 4.93
N TYR A 114 0.71 18.24 5.19
CA TYR A 114 -0.74 18.15 4.95
C TYR A 114 -1.49 17.57 6.16
N PRO A 115 -1.49 18.26 7.32
CA PRO A 115 -2.00 17.72 8.59
C PRO A 115 -3.50 17.44 8.63
N VAL A 116 -4.31 18.05 7.76
CA VAL A 116 -5.76 17.83 7.70
C VAL A 116 -6.08 16.60 6.82
N ALA A 117 -5.46 16.50 5.65
CA ALA A 117 -5.70 15.45 4.66
C ALA A 117 -4.95 14.14 4.95
N ILE A 118 -3.78 14.21 5.59
CA ILE A 118 -2.95 13.06 5.95
C ILE A 118 -2.81 13.00 7.45
N LYS A 119 -3.24 11.88 8.04
CA LYS A 119 -3.10 11.61 9.46
C LYS A 119 -1.94 10.64 9.67
N SER A 120 -0.97 11.05 10.49
CA SER A 120 -0.02 10.09 11.05
C SER A 120 -0.70 9.25 12.13
N THR A 121 -0.46 7.94 12.11
CA THR A 121 -0.86 6.99 13.16
C THR A 121 0.28 6.72 14.15
N GLY A 122 1.35 7.51 14.09
CA GLY A 122 2.60 7.32 14.82
C GLY A 122 3.54 6.35 14.09
N GLY A 123 4.70 6.85 13.65
CA GLY A 123 5.64 6.13 12.79
C GLY A 123 5.98 4.70 13.22
N VAL A 124 6.06 4.38 14.52
CA VAL A 124 6.34 3.02 15.01
C VAL A 124 5.22 2.03 14.67
N LEU A 125 3.96 2.44 14.85
CA LEU A 125 2.80 1.59 14.56
C LEU A 125 2.63 1.39 13.06
N PHE A 126 2.81 2.44 12.27
CA PHE A 126 2.74 2.37 10.82
C PHE A 126 3.87 1.52 10.23
N ARG A 127 5.10 1.69 10.72
CA ARG A 127 6.25 0.84 10.34
C ARG A 127 5.95 -0.64 10.55
N ARG A 128 5.41 -1.01 11.72
CA ARG A 128 5.03 -2.40 12.01
C ARG A 128 3.95 -2.90 11.05
N TYR A 129 2.93 -2.08 10.80
CA TYR A 129 1.85 -2.41 9.88
C TYR A 129 2.37 -2.71 8.46
N VAL A 130 3.28 -1.87 7.95
CA VAL A 130 3.93 -2.06 6.65
C VAL A 130 4.80 -3.32 6.65
N ALA A 131 5.63 -3.52 7.67
CA ALA A 131 6.47 -4.70 7.78
C ALA A 131 5.66 -6.02 7.73
N CYS A 132 4.55 -6.09 8.47
CA CYS A 132 3.68 -7.27 8.47
C CYS A 132 3.02 -7.53 7.10
N GLU A 133 2.75 -6.49 6.30
CA GLU A 133 2.28 -6.64 4.91
C GLU A 133 3.40 -7.19 4.01
N LEU A 134 4.61 -6.65 4.14
CA LEU A 134 5.76 -7.01 3.31
C LEU A 134 6.26 -8.45 3.52
N GLU A 135 6.11 -9.00 4.73
CA GLU A 135 6.51 -10.38 5.03
C GLU A 135 5.75 -11.45 4.23
N GLY A 136 4.61 -11.11 3.62
CA GLY A 136 3.89 -12.02 2.72
C GLY A 136 4.57 -12.20 1.36
N LEU A 137 5.45 -11.27 0.97
CA LEU A 137 6.00 -11.12 -0.38
C LEU A 137 7.22 -11.99 -0.64
N SER A 138 7.48 -12.28 -1.91
CA SER A 138 8.70 -12.98 -2.32
C SER A 138 9.93 -12.07 -2.22
N GLY A 139 11.11 -12.69 -2.09
CA GLY A 139 12.38 -11.96 -2.10
C GLY A 139 12.60 -11.14 -3.37
N ARG A 140 12.03 -11.56 -4.51
CA ARG A 140 12.09 -10.80 -5.77
C ARG A 140 11.29 -9.50 -5.67
N THR A 141 10.05 -9.57 -5.19
CA THR A 141 9.20 -8.37 -5.03
C THR A 141 9.81 -7.41 -4.01
N LEU A 142 10.33 -7.93 -2.89
CA LEU A 142 11.01 -7.13 -1.88
C LEU A 142 12.26 -6.42 -2.43
N ALA A 143 13.06 -7.08 -3.27
CA ALA A 143 14.23 -6.45 -3.90
C ALA A 143 13.82 -5.32 -4.85
N LEU A 144 12.85 -5.57 -5.75
CA LEU A 144 12.35 -4.55 -6.68
C LEU A 144 11.75 -3.34 -5.95
N TYR A 145 10.98 -3.59 -4.89
CA TYR A 145 10.39 -2.52 -4.10
C TYR A 145 11.46 -1.74 -3.32
N ALA A 146 12.45 -2.42 -2.75
CA ALA A 146 13.56 -1.73 -2.10
C ALA A 146 14.39 -0.87 -3.06
N GLU A 147 14.64 -1.36 -4.28
CA GLU A 147 15.30 -0.57 -5.35
C GLU A 147 14.49 0.68 -5.70
N GLU A 148 13.17 0.56 -5.82
CA GLU A 148 12.28 1.69 -6.08
C GLU A 148 12.27 2.72 -4.95
N VAL A 149 12.17 2.26 -3.70
CA VAL A 149 12.22 3.13 -2.51
C VAL A 149 13.55 3.86 -2.43
N GLN A 150 14.65 3.16 -2.69
CA GLN A 150 16.00 3.74 -2.69
C GLN A 150 16.13 4.81 -3.77
N ALA A 151 15.68 4.53 -5.00
CA ALA A 151 15.69 5.50 -6.09
C ALA A 151 14.81 6.73 -5.79
N ALA A 152 13.65 6.54 -5.15
CA ALA A 152 12.80 7.64 -4.71
C ALA A 152 13.51 8.52 -3.67
N ARG A 153 14.15 7.91 -2.67
CA ARG A 153 14.96 8.62 -1.66
C ARG A 153 16.10 9.43 -2.31
N GLU A 154 16.85 8.82 -3.22
CA GLU A 154 17.95 9.49 -3.94
C GLU A 154 17.47 10.66 -4.80
N ALA A 155 16.25 10.57 -5.32
CA ALA A 155 15.59 11.64 -6.07
C ALA A 155 14.89 12.69 -5.18
N GLY A 156 14.90 12.55 -3.85
CA GLY A 156 14.18 13.43 -2.92
C GLY A 156 12.66 13.34 -3.04
N ARG A 157 12.15 12.20 -3.51
CA ARG A 157 10.71 11.93 -3.66
C ARG A 157 10.13 11.29 -2.41
N ASN A 158 8.88 11.62 -2.10
CA ASN A 158 8.10 11.03 -1.02
C ASN A 158 6.92 10.25 -1.62
N MET A 159 7.02 8.93 -1.65
CA MET A 159 6.00 8.08 -2.30
C MET A 159 4.65 8.11 -1.56
N VAL A 160 4.63 8.42 -0.26
CA VAL A 160 3.40 8.56 0.52
C VAL A 160 2.61 9.81 0.11
N GLU A 161 3.31 10.93 -0.08
CA GLU A 161 2.73 12.16 -0.60
C GLU A 161 2.25 11.96 -2.05
N GLU A 162 3.06 11.33 -2.90
CA GLU A 162 2.72 11.05 -4.30
C GLU A 162 1.43 10.22 -4.44
N ARG A 163 1.27 9.14 -3.65
CA ARG A 163 0.02 8.36 -3.70
C ARG A 163 -1.20 9.17 -3.26
N HIS A 164 -1.05 10.08 -2.29
CA HIS A 164 -2.14 10.95 -1.87
C HIS A 164 -2.47 12.01 -2.93
N GLU A 165 -1.46 12.57 -3.62
CA GLU A 165 -1.66 13.46 -4.78
C GLU A 165 -2.43 12.73 -5.89
N LEU A 166 -2.06 11.49 -6.22
CA LEU A 166 -2.79 10.65 -7.18
C LEU A 166 -4.24 10.40 -6.76
N LEU A 167 -4.47 10.06 -5.49
CA LEU A 167 -5.82 9.88 -4.95
C LEU A 167 -6.66 11.15 -5.07
N CYS A 168 -6.10 12.31 -4.71
CA CYS A 168 -6.80 13.59 -4.78
C CYS A 168 -7.24 13.91 -6.21
N ARG A 169 -6.35 13.72 -7.18
CA ARG A 169 -6.68 13.90 -8.61
C ARG A 169 -7.77 12.93 -9.07
N ARG A 170 -7.71 11.66 -8.66
CA ARG A 170 -8.74 10.66 -8.98
C ARG A 170 -10.11 11.02 -8.39
N MET A 171 -10.15 11.70 -7.24
CA MET A 171 -11.38 12.21 -6.62
C MET A 171 -11.86 13.56 -7.19
N GLY A 172 -11.17 14.12 -8.20
CA GLY A 172 -11.54 15.37 -8.85
C GLY A 172 -10.98 16.64 -8.21
N TYR A 173 -10.09 16.53 -7.23
CA TYR A 173 -9.35 17.68 -6.71
C TYR A 173 -8.20 18.05 -7.67
N ALA A 174 -7.83 19.32 -7.70
CA ALA A 174 -6.70 19.79 -8.50
C ALA A 174 -5.34 19.25 -7.99
N SER A 175 -5.21 19.09 -6.67
CA SER A 175 -4.02 18.56 -5.99
C SER A 175 -4.35 18.18 -4.54
N LEU A 176 -3.41 17.53 -3.87
CA LEU A 176 -3.42 17.28 -2.42
C LEU A 176 -3.49 18.60 -1.64
N ALA A 177 -2.70 19.61 -2.04
CA ALA A 177 -2.74 20.94 -1.43
C ALA A 177 -4.12 21.61 -1.57
N ALA A 178 -4.79 21.44 -2.72
CA ALA A 178 -6.14 21.96 -2.91
C ALA A 178 -7.16 21.25 -2.01
N ARG A 179 -7.01 19.93 -1.82
CA ARG A 179 -7.84 19.16 -0.90
C ARG A 179 -7.60 19.56 0.56
N GLU A 180 -6.35 19.72 0.97
CA GLU A 180 -5.96 20.20 2.30
C GLU A 180 -6.66 21.52 2.63
N ALA A 181 -6.53 22.52 1.74
CA ALA A 181 -7.14 23.83 1.93
C ALA A 181 -8.68 23.82 1.89
N ALA A 182 -9.30 22.82 1.25
CA ALA A 182 -10.74 22.64 1.25
C ALA A 182 -11.24 22.02 2.57
N LEU A 183 -10.48 21.08 3.13
CA LEU A 183 -10.81 20.43 4.41
C LEU A 183 -10.58 21.37 5.60
N ASP A 184 -9.57 22.24 5.55
CA ASP A 184 -9.30 23.23 6.61
C ASP A 184 -10.40 24.30 6.75
N LYS A 185 -11.23 24.46 5.72
CA LYS A 185 -12.36 25.42 5.70
C LYS A 185 -13.71 24.80 6.07
N ALA A 186 -13.77 23.49 6.28
CA ALA A 186 -15.00 22.73 6.54
C ALA A 186 -15.21 22.51 8.04
#